data_AF-A0AAV9EM42-F1
#
_entry.id   AF-A0AAV9EM42-F1
#
_cell.length_a   1.000
_cell.length_b   1.000
_cell.length_c   1.000
_cell.angle_alpha   90.00
_cell.angle_beta   90.00
_cell.angle_gamma   90.00
#
_symmetry.space_group_name_H-M   'P 1'
#
loop_
_entity.id
_entity.type
_entity.pdbx_description
1 polymer ?
#
loop_
_entity_poly.entity_id
_entity_poly.type
_entity_poly.pdbx_seq_one_letter_code
_entity_poly.pdbx_strand_id
1 'polypeptide(L)' 'MTVARGPSDADTLRGNRILSSKLYFDVPPNKVPVIYSESYNIAFLGIEKLHPFDSSKWGRICQFLMQDGVLDKIRIV' A
#
# COMPACT_ATOMS: atom_id res chain seq x y z
N MET A 1 12.60 -24.84 -32.51
CA MET A 1 11.72 -23.70 -32.80
C MET A 1 10.67 -23.66 -31.71
N THR A 2 10.90 -22.87 -30.66
CA THR A 2 10.05 -22.88 -29.46
C THR A 2 8.96 -21.82 -29.64
N VAL A 3 7.71 -22.24 -29.83
CA VAL A 3 6.57 -21.31 -29.91
C VAL A 3 6.31 -20.77 -28.51
N ALA A 4 6.43 -19.46 -28.34
CA ALA A 4 6.05 -18.79 -27.10
C ALA A 4 4.54 -19.02 -26.87
N ARG A 5 4.18 -19.61 -25.73
CA ARG A 5 2.78 -19.81 -25.35
C ARG A 5 2.13 -18.44 -25.16
N GLY A 6 1.06 -18.18 -25.92
CA GLY A 6 0.25 -16.96 -25.75
C GLY A 6 -0.38 -16.89 -24.36
N PRO A 7 -0.77 -15.69 -23.90
CA PRO A 7 -1.39 -15.51 -22.59
C PRO A 7 -2.70 -16.29 -22.52
N SER A 8 -2.88 -17.05 -21.43
CA SER A 8 -4.15 -17.72 -21.16
C SER A 8 -5.23 -16.72 -20.75
N ASP A 9 -6.50 -17.11 -20.75
CA ASP A 9 -7.60 -16.26 -20.27
C ASP A 9 -7.38 -15.81 -18.81
N ALA A 10 -6.79 -16.66 -17.99
CA ALA A 10 -6.41 -16.33 -16.61
C ALA A 10 -5.34 -15.23 -16.54
N ASP A 11 -4.35 -15.28 -17.45
CA ASP A 11 -3.30 -14.25 -17.54
C ASP A 11 -3.89 -12.90 -17.96
N THR A 12 -4.83 -12.92 -18.91
CA THR A 12 -5.54 -11.71 -19.36
C THR A 12 -6.38 -11.09 -18.25
N LEU A 13 -7.16 -11.90 -17.52
CA LEU A 13 -7.95 -11.43 -16.37
C LEU A 13 -7.07 -10.86 -15.26
N ARG A 14 -5.92 -11.51 -14.98
CA ARG A 14 -4.93 -11.02 -14.02
C ARG A 14 -4.34 -9.69 -14.47
N GLY A 15 -3.95 -9.58 -15.75
CA GLY A 15 -3.42 -8.36 -16.34
C GLY A 15 -4.41 -7.19 -16.21
N ASN A 16 -5.67 -7.43 -16.57
CA ASN A 16 -6.73 -6.42 -16.45
C ASN A 16 -6.92 -5.95 -15.01
N ARG A 17 -6.92 -6.87 -14.03
CA ARG A 17 -7.05 -6.51 -12.61
C ARG A 17 -5.85 -5.70 -12.09
N ILE A 18 -4.65 -6.01 -12.56
CA ILE A 18 -3.43 -5.27 -12.21
C ILE A 18 -3.51 -3.86 -12.80
N LEU A 19 -3.83 -3.74 -14.09
CA LEU A 19 -3.93 -2.47 -14.80
C LEU A 19 -5.08 -1.59 -14.28
N SER A 20 -6.17 -2.19 -13.81
CA SER A 20 -7.27 -1.47 -13.18
C SER A 20 -6.97 -1.03 -11.75
N SER A 21 -5.94 -1.61 -11.11
CA SER A 21 -5.53 -1.23 -9.76
C SER A 21 -4.71 0.06 -9.83
N LYS A 22 -4.95 1.00 -8.91
CA LYS A 22 -4.15 2.24 -8.78
C LYS A 22 -2.81 2.01 -8.06
N LEU A 23 -2.36 0.76 -7.95
CA LEU A 23 -1.19 0.36 -7.16
C LEU A 23 0.12 0.51 -7.92
N TYR A 24 0.08 0.46 -9.25
CA TYR A 24 1.28 0.55 -10.08
C TYR A 24 1.30 1.90 -10.79
N PHE A 25 2.26 2.74 -10.42
CA PHE A 25 2.53 4.02 -11.04
C PHE A 25 4.03 4.24 -11.14
N ASP A 26 4.46 5.01 -12.13
CA ASP A 26 5.88 5.31 -12.32
C ASP A 26 6.36 6.26 -11.22
N VAL A 27 7.32 5.79 -10.42
CA VAL A 27 7.93 6.57 -9.35
C VAL A 27 9.30 7.05 -9.82
N PRO A 28 9.60 8.35 -9.76
CA PRO A 28 10.94 8.86 -10.04
C PRO A 28 12.00 8.18 -9.15
N PRO A 29 13.20 7.88 -9.67
CA PRO A 29 14.23 7.14 -8.93
C PRO A 29 14.77 7.89 -7.70
N ASN A 30 14.52 9.20 -7.61
CA ASN A 30 14.88 10.02 -6.45
C ASN A 30 13.79 10.07 -5.37
N LYS A 31 12.70 9.31 -5.51
CA LYS A 31 11.61 9.23 -4.53
C LYS A 31 11.43 7.81 -4.05
N VAL A 32 11.03 7.67 -2.78
CA VAL A 32 10.64 6.39 -2.19
C VAL A 32 9.11 6.39 -2.05
N PRO A 33 8.38 5.43 -2.66
CA PRO A 33 6.94 5.36 -2.54
C PRO A 33 6.54 4.89 -1.14
N VAL A 34 5.53 5.54 -0.56
CA VAL A 34 4.90 5.15 0.71
C VAL A 34 3.42 4.92 0.45
N ILE A 35 2.92 3.76 0.86
CA ILE A 35 1.51 3.37 0.77
C ILE A 35 0.99 3.29 2.20
N TYR A 36 -0.10 3.98 2.47
CA TYR A 36 -0.71 3.96 3.79
C TYR A 36 -2.23 4.13 3.70
N SER A 37 -2.93 3.25 4.40
CA SER A 37 -4.38 3.33 4.58
C SER A 37 -4.72 3.42 6.06
N GLU A 38 -5.65 4.30 6.41
CA GLU A 38 -6.18 4.39 7.78
C GLU A 38 -6.84 3.07 8.23
N SER A 39 -7.27 2.22 7.28
CA SER A 39 -7.83 0.90 7.57
C SER A 39 -6.84 -0.06 8.24
N TYR A 40 -5.53 0.22 8.22
CA TYR A 40 -4.54 -0.56 8.97
C TYR A 40 -4.62 -0.32 10.48
N ASN A 41 -5.18 0.81 10.93
CA ASN A 41 -5.37 1.13 12.35
C ASN A 41 -6.61 0.40 12.90
N ILE A 42 -6.59 -0.93 12.90
CA ILE A 42 -7.72 -1.74 13.36
C ILE A 42 -7.94 -1.46 14.85
N ALA A 43 -9.13 -0.96 15.19
CA ALA A 43 -9.56 -0.70 16.56
C ALA A 43 -10.89 -1.39 16.82
N PHE A 44 -11.06 -1.93 18.03
CA PHE A 44 -12.31 -2.56 18.43
C PHE A 44 -12.52 -2.40 19.93
N LEU A 45 -13.34 -1.39 20.30
CA LEU A 45 -13.72 -1.10 21.68
C LEU A 45 -12.53 -1.01 22.68
N GLY A 46 -11.33 -0.66 22.20
CA GLY A 46 -10.13 -0.56 23.04
C GLY A 46 -9.37 -1.87 23.22
N ILE A 47 -9.87 -3.01 22.71
CA ILE A 47 -9.20 -4.31 22.81
C ILE A 47 -7.85 -4.31 22.06
N GLU A 48 -7.70 -3.46 21.05
CA GLU A 48 -6.44 -3.26 20.35
C GLU A 48 -5.30 -2.79 21.26
N LYS A 49 -5.61 -2.26 22.45
CA LYS A 49 -4.59 -1.86 23.43
C LYS A 49 -4.10 -3.04 24.29
N LEU A 50 -4.79 -4.16 24.26
CA LEU A 50 -4.48 -5.34 25.08
C LEU A 50 -3.67 -6.41 24.32
N HIS A 51 -3.69 -6.41 22.98
CA HIS A 51 -2.83 -7.34 22.25
C HIS A 51 -1.35 -6.94 22.39
N PRO A 52 -0.40 -7.89 22.26
CA PRO A 52 1.03 -7.59 22.33
C PRO A 52 1.56 -6.77 21.14
N PHE A 53 0.76 -6.54 20.08
CA PHE A 53 1.19 -5.96 18.81
C PHE A 53 0.39 -4.72 18.39
N ASP A 54 0.59 -3.57 19.02
CA ASP A 54 -0.02 -2.28 18.64
C ASP A 54 -0.51 -2.14 17.18
N SER A 55 -1.82 -2.37 16.94
CA SER A 55 -2.45 -2.31 15.61
C SER A 55 -2.48 -0.90 15.04
N SER A 56 -2.36 0.11 15.90
CA SER A 56 -2.36 1.53 15.53
C SER A 56 -0.93 2.10 15.45
N LYS A 57 0.09 1.25 15.48
CA LYS A 57 1.50 1.65 15.41
C LYS A 57 1.80 2.46 14.15
N TRP A 58 1.33 1.98 13.00
CA TRP A 58 1.66 2.59 11.71
C TRP A 58 0.97 3.94 11.50
N GLY A 59 -0.23 4.14 12.04
CA GLY A 59 -0.86 5.46 12.07
C GLY A 59 -0.04 6.48 12.86
N ARG A 60 0.52 6.09 14.01
CA ARG A 60 1.43 6.95 14.78
C ARG A 60 2.72 7.27 14.05
N ILE A 61 3.33 6.27 13.39
CA ILE A 61 4.53 6.48 12.58
C ILE A 61 4.24 7.46 11.43
N CYS A 62 3.13 7.31 10.71
CA CYS A 62 2.74 8.25 9.65
C CYS A 62 2.57 9.66 10.20
N GLN A 63 1.96 9.81 11.39
CA GLN A 63 1.82 11.11 12.04
C GLN A 63 3.17 11.76 12.35
N PHE A 64 4.14 11.01 12.90
CA PHE A 64 5.48 11.53 13.16
C PHE A 64 6.19 11.93 11.86
N LEU A 65 6.12 11.10 10.82
CA LEU A 65 6.73 11.42 9.52
C LEU A 65 6.14 12.67 8.87
N MET A 66 4.83 12.91 9.06
CA MET A 66 4.19 14.15 8.60
C MET A 66 4.62 15.36 9.41
N GLN A 67 4.77 15.22 10.73
CA GLN A 67 5.23 16.30 11.61
C GLN A 67 6.68 16.71 11.32
N ASP A 68 7.54 15.73 11.00
CA ASP A 68 8.94 15.95 10.63
C ASP A 68 9.11 16.45 9.18
N GLY A 69 8.02 16.62 8.42
CA GLY A 69 8.05 17.07 7.03
C GLY A 69 8.59 16.05 6.03
N VAL A 70 8.79 14.80 6.46
CA VAL A 70 9.25 13.69 5.60
C VAL A 70 8.12 13.20 4.68
N LEU A 71 6.88 13.24 5.17
CA LEU A 71 5.70 12.81 4.44
C LEU A 71 4.68 13.95 4.30
N ASP A 72 4.10 14.09 3.11
CA ASP A 72 3.01 15.02 2.85
C ASP A 72 1.71 14.22 2.73
N LYS A 73 0.67 14.62 3.49
CA LYS A 73 -0.63 13.95 3.53
C LYS A 73 -1.28 13.84 2.14
N ILE A 74 -1.03 14.81 1.24
CA ILE A 74 -1.58 14.82 -0.12
C ILE A 74 -0.96 13.71 -1.00
N ARG A 75 0.19 13.17 -0.59
CA ARG A 75 1.00 12.22 -1.39
C ARG A 75 0.92 10.78 -0.90
N ILE A 76 0.02 10.51 0.05
CA ILE A 76 -0.24 9.16 0.55
C ILE A 76 -1.35 8.54 -0.31
N VAL A 77 -1.10 7.32 -0.80
CA VAL A 77 -2.03 6.51 -1.61
C VAL A 77 -2.58 5.36 -0.77
#